data_AF-A0A1V1P462-F1
#
_entry.id   AF-A0A1V1P462-F1
#
_cell.length_a   1.000
_cell.length_b   1.000
_cell.length_c   1.000
_cell.angle_alpha   90.00
_cell.angle_beta   90.00
_cell.angle_gamma   90.00
#
_symmetry.space_group_name_H-M   'P 1'
#
loop_
_entity.id
_entity.type
_entity.pdbx_description
1 polymer ?
#
loop_
_entity_poly.entity_id
_entity_poly.type
_entity_poly.pdbx_seq_one_letter_code
_entity_poly.pdbx_strand_id
1 'polypeptide(L)'
;PIPVIPTKDTLNKIQQNKIKVSKDYKFQIESVLYMGDMGGIGCAITVPEVLESTFVVSLTHLKIQAGHPLAKEIKSYQKKN
;
A
#
# COMPACT_ATOMS: atom_id res chain seq x y z
N PRO A 1 11.21 -4.82 -2.78
CA PRO A 1 9.77 -4.51 -2.82
C PRO A 1 9.01 -5.36 -1.80
N ILE A 2 8.01 -4.80 -1.10
CA ILE A 2 7.27 -5.52 -0.03
C ILE A 2 5.87 -5.90 -0.55
N PRO A 3 5.51 -7.20 -0.60
CA PRO A 3 4.20 -7.62 -1.07
C PRO A 3 3.10 -7.22 -0.08
N VAL A 4 2.04 -6.60 -0.61
CA VAL A 4 0.94 -6.06 0.21
C VAL A 4 -0.42 -6.34 -0.41
N ILE A 5 -1.45 -6.30 0.43
CA ILE A 5 -2.85 -6.38 0.05
C ILE A 5 -3.51 -5.07 0.51
N PRO A 6 -3.95 -4.20 -0.40
CA PRO A 6 -4.67 -2.99 0.00
C PRO A 6 -6.01 -3.35 0.66
N THR A 7 -6.48 -2.50 1.57
CA THR A 7 -7.85 -2.64 2.11
C THR A 7 -8.90 -2.46 1.01
N LYS A 8 -10.13 -2.90 1.27
CA LYS A 8 -11.25 -2.76 0.33
C LYS A 8 -11.46 -1.29 -0.08
N ASP A 9 -11.36 -0.36 0.86
CA ASP A 9 -11.52 1.07 0.59
C ASP A 9 -10.42 1.62 -0.30
N THR A 10 -9.17 1.19 -0.08
CA THR A 10 -8.04 1.55 -0.96
C THR A 10 -8.21 0.97 -2.36
N LEU A 11 -8.62 -0.30 -2.48
CA LEU A 11 -8.90 -0.91 -3.79
C LEU A 11 -9.98 -0.14 -4.55
N ASN A 12 -11.06 0.27 -3.86
CA ASN A 12 -12.11 1.08 -4.46
C ASN A 12 -11.58 2.43 -4.94
N LYS A 13 -10.73 3.12 -4.14
CA LYS A 13 -10.08 4.38 -4.54
C LYS A 13 -9.19 4.20 -5.76
N ILE A 14 -8.41 3.12 -5.83
CA ILE A 14 -7.58 2.81 -7.01
C ILE A 14 -8.46 2.66 -8.26
N GLN A 15 -9.55 1.89 -8.17
CA GLN A 15 -10.48 1.69 -9.28
C GLN A 15 -11.22 2.97 -9.69
N GLN A 16 -11.56 3.85 -8.73
CA GLN A 16 -12.15 5.17 -9.00
C GLN A 16 -11.21 6.09 -9.78
N ASN A 17 -9.90 5.94 -9.60
CA ASN A 17 -8.87 6.65 -10.40
C ASN A 17 -8.70 6.06 -11.81
N LYS A 18 -9.69 5.27 -12.29
CA LYS A 18 -9.72 4.58 -13.58
C LYS A 18 -8.66 3.50 -13.76
N ILE A 19 -7.87 3.21 -12.72
CA ILE A 19 -6.86 2.14 -12.72
C ILE A 19 -7.56 0.79 -12.62
N LYS A 20 -7.50 0.01 -13.70
CA LYS A 20 -8.06 -1.34 -13.74
C LYS A 20 -7.10 -2.35 -13.11
N VAL A 21 -7.52 -2.93 -11.99
CA VAL A 21 -6.74 -3.96 -11.27
C VAL A 21 -7.43 -5.31 -11.39
N SER A 22 -6.71 -6.33 -11.87
CA SER A 22 -7.21 -7.71 -11.87
C SER A 22 -7.24 -8.29 -10.45
N LYS A 23 -8.10 -9.29 -10.22
CA LYS A 23 -8.21 -9.94 -8.89
C LYS A 23 -6.90 -10.56 -8.40
N ASP A 24 -6.05 -11.00 -9.35
CA ASP A 24 -4.78 -11.68 -9.06
C ASP A 24 -3.58 -10.72 -9.07
N TYR A 25 -3.82 -9.42 -9.21
CA TYR A 25 -2.74 -8.43 -9.23
C TYR A 25 -2.01 -8.40 -7.89
N LYS A 26 -0.68 -8.49 -7.95
CA LYS A 26 0.21 -8.50 -6.78
C LYS A 26 0.76 -7.10 -6.54
N PHE A 27 0.13 -6.36 -5.64
CA PHE A 27 0.64 -5.06 -5.21
C PHE A 27 1.95 -5.20 -4.44
N GLN A 28 2.86 -4.26 -4.69
CA GLN A 28 4.13 -4.16 -4.00
C GLN A 28 4.39 -2.73 -3.54
N ILE A 29 4.95 -2.55 -2.35
CA ILE A 29 5.53 -1.27 -1.95
C ILE A 29 6.88 -1.13 -2.65
N GLU A 30 7.04 -0.05 -3.42
CA GLU A 30 8.29 0.33 -4.09
C GLU A 30 9.11 1.30 -3.23
N SER A 31 8.43 2.27 -2.63
CA SER A 31 9.08 3.27 -1.77
C SER A 31 8.20 3.64 -0.58
N VAL A 32 8.86 4.12 0.46
CA VAL A 32 8.26 4.57 1.71
C VAL A 32 8.57 6.05 1.89
N LEU A 33 7.57 6.82 2.28
CA LEU A 33 7.67 8.26 2.43
C LEU A 33 7.07 8.70 3.76
N TYR A 34 7.72 9.65 4.44
CA TYR A 34 7.18 10.25 5.65
C TYR A 34 6.29 11.44 5.29
N MET A 35 5.00 11.38 5.63
CA MET A 35 4.00 12.41 5.32
C MET A 35 3.80 13.41 6.46
N GLY A 36 4.74 13.47 7.40
CA GLY A 36 4.63 14.26 8.63
C GLY A 36 3.82 13.56 9.72
N ASP A 37 3.76 14.17 10.90
CA ASP A 37 3.24 13.54 12.11
C ASP A 37 1.74 13.19 12.00
N MET A 38 0.97 13.99 11.26
CA MET A 38 -0.46 13.73 11.01
C MET A 38 -0.68 12.74 9.87
N GLY A 39 0.20 12.72 8.86
CA GLY A 39 0.07 11.85 7.68
C GLY A 39 0.69 10.46 7.89
N GLY A 40 1.62 10.34 8.83
CA GLY A 40 2.33 9.12 9.14
C GLY A 40 3.20 8.62 7.99
N ILE A 41 3.27 7.29 7.85
CA ILE A 41 4.05 6.64 6.81
C ILE A 41 3.16 6.40 5.58
N GLY A 42 3.53 7.03 4.46
CA GLY A 42 3.02 6.73 3.13
C GLY A 42 3.86 5.68 2.42
N CYS A 43 3.24 4.95 1.51
CA CYS A 43 3.86 3.90 0.71
C CYS A 43 3.43 4.09 -0.75
N ALA A 44 4.39 4.20 -1.64
CA ALA A 44 4.14 4.11 -3.07
C ALA A 44 3.97 2.63 -3.43
N ILE A 45 2.81 2.27 -3.99
CA ILE A 45 2.52 0.91 -4.45
C ILE A 45 2.43 0.83 -5.97
N THR A 46 2.85 -0.32 -6.50
CA THR A 46 2.73 -0.65 -7.93
C THR A 46 1.27 -0.69 -8.37
N VAL A 47 0.96 -0.12 -9.54
CA VAL A 47 -0.34 -0.26 -10.21
C VAL A 47 -0.15 -0.63 -11.70
N PRO A 48 -1.12 -1.33 -12.32
CA PRO A 48 -0.94 -1.90 -13.66
C PRO A 48 -1.00 -0.90 -14.83
N GLU A 49 -1.57 0.30 -14.67
CA GLU A 49 -1.72 1.26 -15.78
C GLU A 49 -0.58 2.29 -15.84
N VAL A 50 0.19 2.17 -16.94
CA VAL A 50 1.14 3.13 -17.54
C VAL A 50 2.25 3.61 -16.60
N LEU A 51 3.31 2.81 -16.53
CA LEU A 51 4.76 3.09 -16.41
C LEU A 51 5.33 4.19 -15.48
N GLU A 52 4.53 5.12 -14.93
CA GLU A 52 5.02 6.20 -14.06
C GLU A 52 4.05 6.57 -12.92
N SER A 53 2.83 6.01 -12.89
CA SER A 53 1.87 6.36 -11.84
C SER A 53 2.12 5.53 -10.56
N THR A 54 2.86 6.10 -9.62
CA THR A 54 2.94 5.53 -8.26
C THR A 54 1.71 5.94 -7.47
N PHE A 55 0.97 4.97 -6.94
CA PHE A 55 -0.16 5.25 -6.06
C PHE A 55 0.35 5.34 -4.62
N VAL A 56 0.30 6.53 -4.03
CA VAL A 56 0.70 6.74 -2.64
C VAL A 56 -0.47 6.44 -1.72
N VAL A 57 -0.26 5.54 -0.76
CA VAL A 57 -1.24 5.16 0.25
C VAL A 57 -0.60 5.07 1.63
N SER A 58 -1.33 5.45 2.68
CA SER A 58 -0.86 5.27 4.05
C SER A 58 -0.64 3.79 4.38
N LEU A 59 0.46 3.49 5.09
CA LEU A 59 0.81 2.15 5.54
C LEU A 59 -0.31 1.50 6.36
N THR A 60 -1.15 2.28 7.05
CA THR A 60 -2.31 1.77 7.82
C THR A 60 -3.40 1.15 6.95
N HIS A 61 -3.43 1.47 5.65
CA HIS A 61 -4.40 0.94 4.71
C HIS A 61 -3.86 -0.23 3.87
N LEU A 62 -2.72 -0.79 4.27
CA LEU A 62 -2.08 -1.94 3.63
C LEU A 62 -2.03 -3.13 4.59
N LYS A 63 -2.23 -4.34 4.08
CA LYS A 63 -2.00 -5.58 4.83
C LYS A 63 -0.76 -6.25 4.29
N ILE A 64 0.20 -6.52 5.17
CA ILE A 64 1.43 -7.22 4.80
C ILE A 64 1.23 -8.72 4.95
N GLN A 65 1.76 -9.48 3.99
CA GLN A 65 1.76 -10.94 4.08
C GLN A 65 2.46 -11.41 5.36
N ALA A 66 1.85 -12.36 6.07
CA ALA A 66 2.31 -12.79 7.38
C ALA A 66 3.73 -13.39 7.39
N GLY A 67 4.20 -13.91 6.26
CA GLY A 67 5.56 -14.46 6.10
C GLY A 67 6.65 -13.42 5.83
N HIS A 68 6.32 -12.13 5.71
CA HIS A 68 7.34 -11.10 5.47
C HIS A 68 8.11 -10.75 6.77
N PRO A 69 9.45 -10.61 6.75
CA PRO A 69 10.24 -10.31 7.95
C PRO A 69 9.75 -9.07 8.72
N LEU A 70 9.32 -8.04 7.99
CA LEU A 70 8.83 -6.78 8.56
C LEU A 70 7.35 -6.82 9.01
N ALA A 71 6.64 -7.94 8.84
CA ALA A 71 5.21 -8.02 9.13
C ALA A 71 4.88 -7.70 10.59
N LYS A 72 5.74 -8.09 11.54
CA LYS A 72 5.55 -7.82 12.97
C LYS A 72 5.67 -6.33 13.30
N GLU A 73 6.72 -5.69 12.81
CA GLU A 73 7.01 -4.27 13.06
C GLU A 73 5.95 -3.39 12.41
N ILE A 74 5.58 -3.69 11.18
CA ILE A 74 4.56 -2.93 10.45
C ILE A 74 3.19 -3.07 11.12
N LYS A 75 2.82 -4.27 11.57
CA LYS A 75 1.60 -4.44 12.39
C LYS A 75 1.65 -3.67 13.70
N SER A 76 2.82 -3.51 14.32
CA SER A 76 2.96 -2.70 15.54
C SER A 76 2.73 -1.22 15.24
N TYR A 77 3.27 -0.72 14.13
CA TYR A 77 3.02 0.64 13.66
C TYR A 77 1.53 0.90 13.38
N GLN A 78 0.89 -0.01 12.64
CA GLN A 78 -0.54 0.05 12.26
C GLN A 78 -1.52 -0.09 13.43
N LYS A 79 -1.06 -0.55 14.60
CA LYS A 79 -1.90 -0.58 15.82
C LYS A 79 -1.83 0.71 16.62
N LYS A 80 -0.79 1.51 16.40
CA LYS A 80 -0.56 2.78 17.12
C LYS A 80 -1.17 3.98 16.40
N ASN A 81 -1.59 3.81 15.14
CA ASN A 81 -2.14 4.83 14.24
C ASN A 81 -3.35 4.24 13.51
#